data_AF-A0A2W5TNR6-F1
#
_entry.id   AF-A0A2W5TNR6-F1
#
_cell.length_a   1.000
_cell.length_b   1.000
_cell.length_c   1.000
_cell.angle_alpha   90.00
_cell.angle_beta   90.00
_cell.angle_gamma   90.00
#
_symmetry.space_group_name_H-M   'P 1'
#
loop_
_entity.id
_entity.type
_entity.pdbx_description
1 polymer ?
#
loop_
_entity_poly.entity_id
_entity_poly.type
_entity_poly.pdbx_seq_one_letter_code
_entity_poly.pdbx_strand_id
1 'polypeptide(L)'
;MRHLVTVALLGVAVIHLLPVVGVTGRLRALYGLGELDAQVELLLRHRAVLFGLLGACCAWAAFEPGLQTPALVAGLVSTLSFLLLAHGAPLNAALTRVHRVDVVALVLVLVGLVARWRVERR
;
A
#
# COMPACT_ATOMS: atom_id res chain seq x y z
N MET A 1 22.03 3.49 7.62
CA MET A 1 20.64 3.13 7.98
C MET A 1 19.61 4.11 7.40
N ARG A 2 19.89 5.43 7.35
CA ARG A 2 18.98 6.42 6.72
C ARG A 2 18.54 6.05 5.29
N HIS A 3 19.47 5.59 4.44
CA HIS A 3 19.15 5.13 3.08
C HIS A 3 18.22 3.91 3.04
N LEU A 4 18.26 3.02 4.04
CA LEU A 4 17.35 1.86 4.10
C LEU A 4 15.92 2.30 4.37
N VAL A 5 15.70 3.33 5.21
CA VAL A 5 14.37 3.87 5.48
C VAL A 5 13.80 4.52 4.21
N THR A 6 14.61 5.32 3.51
CA THR A 6 14.23 5.93 2.23
C THR A 6 13.87 4.86 1.19
N VAL A 7 14.72 3.84 0.99
CA VAL A 7 14.45 2.75 0.03
C VAL A 7 13.18 1.97 0.40
N ALA A 8 12.98 1.67 1.68
CA ALA A 8 11.75 1.01 2.14
C ALA A 8 10.51 1.86 1.84
N LEU A 9 10.54 3.15 2.17
CA LEU A 9 9.42 4.07 1.90
C LEU A 9 9.13 4.21 0.40
N LEU A 10 10.15 4.29 -0.44
CA LEU A 10 9.95 4.32 -1.90
C LEU A 10 9.35 3.01 -2.42
N GLY A 11 9.79 1.85 -1.91
CA GLY A 11 9.20 0.56 -2.26
C GLY A 11 7.74 0.46 -1.86
N VAL A 12 7.40 0.89 -0.65
CA VAL A 12 6.01 0.96 -0.14
C VAL A 12 5.18 1.93 -0.98
N ALA A 13 5.73 3.08 -1.34
CA ALA A 13 5.08 4.07 -2.19
C ALA A 13 4.73 3.49 -3.56
N VAL A 14 5.67 2.81 -4.23
CA VAL A 14 5.44 2.15 -5.53
C VAL A 14 4.28 1.16 -5.43
N ILE A 15 4.26 0.32 -4.40
CA ILE A 15 3.18 -0.67 -4.22
C ILE A 15 1.83 0.02 -4.01
N HIS A 16 1.76 1.04 -3.15
CA HIS A 16 0.52 1.77 -2.86
C HIS A 16 0.07 2.68 -4.02
N LEU A 17 0.93 2.98 -4.98
CA LEU A 17 0.55 3.68 -6.22
C LEU A 17 -0.04 2.74 -7.27
N LEU A 18 0.17 1.42 -7.18
CA LEU A 18 -0.38 0.47 -8.16
C LEU A 18 -1.90 0.57 -8.33
N PRO A 19 -2.72 0.72 -7.27
CA PRO A 19 -4.17 0.83 -7.40
C PRO A 19 -4.64 2.06 -8.20
N VAL A 20 -3.83 3.12 -8.34
CA VAL A 20 -4.20 4.38 -9.02
C VAL A 20 -4.66 4.15 -10.46
N VAL A 21 -4.11 3.13 -11.15
CA VAL A 21 -4.55 2.76 -12.50
C VAL A 21 -6.05 2.41 -12.55
N GLY A 22 -6.62 1.95 -11.43
CA GLY A 22 -8.03 1.62 -11.28
C GLY A 22 -8.97 2.82 -11.32
N VAL A 23 -8.49 4.05 -11.06
CA VAL A 23 -9.33 5.27 -11.07
C VAL A 23 -10.03 5.48 -12.41
N THR A 24 -9.37 5.10 -13.51
CA THR A 24 -9.86 5.25 -14.89
C THR A 24 -10.98 4.27 -15.29
N GLY A 25 -11.42 3.38 -14.39
CA GLY A 25 -12.47 2.39 -14.70
C GLY A 25 -11.97 1.08 -15.31
N ARG A 26 -10.65 0.90 -15.46
CA ARG A 26 -10.04 -0.38 -15.90
C ARG A 26 -10.04 -1.47 -14.81
N LEU A 27 -10.73 -1.23 -13.69
CA LEU A 27 -10.91 -2.16 -12.57
C LEU A 27 -11.50 -3.51 -13.00
N ARG A 28 -12.50 -3.50 -13.90
CA ARG A 28 -13.14 -4.74 -14.41
C ARG A 28 -12.12 -5.70 -15.02
N ALA A 29 -11.20 -5.17 -15.83
CA ALA A 29 -10.15 -5.95 -16.48
C ALA A 29 -9.03 -6.38 -15.51
N LEU A 30 -8.68 -5.55 -14.52
CA LEU A 30 -7.62 -5.84 -13.54
C LEU A 30 -8.01 -6.92 -12.53
N TYR A 31 -9.29 -6.96 -12.15
CA TYR A 31 -9.80 -7.92 -11.17
C TYR A 31 -10.51 -9.13 -11.78
N GLY A 32 -10.66 -9.18 -13.11
CA GLY A 32 -11.38 -10.26 -13.81
C GLY A 32 -12.83 -10.36 -13.37
N LEU A 33 -13.42 -9.22 -13.00
CA LEU A 33 -14.80 -9.14 -12.50
C LEU A 33 -15.72 -8.90 -13.71
N GLY A 34 -16.90 -9.53 -13.70
CA GLY A 34 -17.98 -9.28 -14.67
C GLY A 34 -18.52 -7.85 -14.54
N GLU A 35 -19.78 -7.62 -14.90
CA GLU A 35 -20.40 -6.33 -14.56
C GLU A 35 -20.39 -6.15 -13.04
N LEU A 36 -19.57 -5.19 -12.59
CA LEU A 36 -19.60 -4.71 -11.21
C LEU A 36 -20.78 -3.78 -11.07
N ASP A 37 -21.50 -3.92 -9.96
CA ASP A 37 -22.44 -2.90 -9.54
C ASP A 37 -21.75 -1.53 -9.50
N ALA A 38 -22.42 -0.50 -10.03
CA ALA A 38 -21.84 0.82 -10.21
C ALA A 38 -21.42 1.46 -8.87
N GLN A 39 -22.10 1.12 -7.77
CA GLN A 39 -21.76 1.60 -6.43
C GLN A 39 -20.46 0.96 -5.94
N VAL A 40 -20.29 -0.35 -6.17
CA VAL A 40 -19.03 -1.06 -5.84
C VAL A 40 -17.86 -0.52 -6.67
N GLU A 41 -18.07 -0.28 -7.96
CA GLU A 41 -17.02 0.29 -8.82
C GLU A 41 -16.59 1.69 -8.34
N LEU A 42 -17.53 2.54 -7.95
CA LEU A 42 -17.24 3.85 -7.37
C LEU A 42 -16.38 3.73 -6.09
N LEU A 43 -16.74 2.82 -5.18
CA LEU A 43 -15.98 2.61 -3.93
C LEU A 43 -14.55 2.12 -4.21
N LEU A 44 -14.35 1.25 -5.21
CA LEU A 44 -13.02 0.77 -5.59
C LEU A 44 -12.18 1.88 -6.24
N ARG A 45 -12.77 2.75 -7.05
CA ARG A 45 -12.09 3.94 -7.60
C ARG A 45 -11.70 4.92 -6.50
N HIS A 46 -12.59 5.16 -5.54
CA HIS A 46 -12.27 6.01 -4.39
C HIS A 46 -11.12 5.41 -3.55
N ARG A 47 -11.14 4.10 -3.30
CA ARG A 47 -10.04 3.37 -2.64
C ARG A 47 -8.73 3.52 -3.39
N ALA A 48 -8.75 3.47 -4.73
CA ALA A 48 -7.57 3.70 -5.56
C ALA A 48 -6.98 5.11 -5.37
N VAL A 49 -7.83 6.14 -5.22
CA VAL A 49 -7.37 7.51 -4.92
C VAL A 49 -6.73 7.58 -3.52
N LEU A 50 -7.36 6.98 -2.50
CA LEU A 50 -6.80 6.96 -1.14
C LEU A 50 -5.43 6.26 -1.08
N PHE A 51 -5.28 5.14 -1.79
CA PHE A 51 -4.00 4.47 -1.95
C PHE A 51 -2.98 5.35 -2.68
N GLY A 52 -3.40 6.06 -3.73
CA GLY A 52 -2.56 7.02 -4.42
C GLY A 52 -2.03 8.13 -3.52
N LEU A 53 -2.91 8.72 -2.69
CA LEU A 53 -2.53 9.71 -1.69
C LEU A 53 -1.53 9.15 -0.69
N LEU A 54 -1.78 7.96 -0.15
CA LEU A 54 -0.87 7.31 0.78
C LEU A 54 0.50 7.02 0.13
N GLY A 55 0.51 6.50 -1.09
CA GLY A 55 1.73 6.25 -1.85
C GLY A 55 2.54 7.54 -2.09
N ALA A 56 1.88 8.63 -2.48
CA ALA A 56 2.51 9.93 -2.65
C ALA A 56 3.08 10.48 -1.32
N CYS A 57 2.35 10.35 -0.21
CA CYS A 57 2.83 10.71 1.12
C CYS A 57 4.06 9.88 1.52
N CYS A 58 4.08 8.57 1.26
CA CYS A 58 5.24 7.71 1.51
C CYS A 58 6.45 8.12 0.64
N ALA A 59 6.23 8.46 -0.62
CA ALA A 59 7.28 8.93 -1.52
C ALA A 59 7.90 10.26 -1.05
N TRP A 60 7.06 11.20 -0.62
CA TRP A 60 7.53 12.46 -0.03
C TRP A 60 8.29 12.20 1.29
N ALA A 61 7.71 11.42 2.19
CA ALA A 61 8.33 11.08 3.47
C ALA A 61 9.69 10.39 3.33
N ALA A 62 9.96 9.72 2.20
CA ALA A 62 11.26 9.11 1.93
C ALA A 62 12.42 10.14 1.99
N PHE A 63 12.14 11.41 1.68
CA PHE A 63 13.12 12.51 1.66
C PHE A 63 13.00 13.47 2.85
N GLU A 64 11.91 13.40 3.63
CA GLU A 64 11.66 14.27 4.77
C GLU A 64 11.72 13.45 6.09
N PRO A 65 12.83 13.49 6.86
CA PRO A 65 13.03 12.64 8.03
C PRO A 65 11.93 12.74 9.10
N GLY A 66 11.34 13.92 9.26
CA GLY A 66 10.23 14.15 10.20
C GLY A 66 8.95 13.40 9.85
N LEU A 67 8.76 13.06 8.56
CA LEU A 67 7.57 12.37 8.05
C LEU A 67 7.75 10.85 7.93
N GLN A 68 8.97 10.32 8.08
CA GLN A 68 9.26 8.90 7.85
C GLN A 68 8.46 7.99 8.78
N THR A 69 8.46 8.26 10.09
CA THR A 69 7.74 7.46 11.08
C THR A 69 6.23 7.46 10.85
N PRO A 70 5.54 8.61 10.73
CA PRO A 70 4.09 8.61 10.47
C PRO A 70 3.75 7.95 9.13
N ALA A 71 4.56 8.12 8.07
CA ALA A 71 4.32 7.45 6.79
C ALA A 71 4.48 5.92 6.88
N LEU A 72 5.49 5.42 7.60
CA LEU A 72 5.66 3.99 7.84
C LEU A 72 4.49 3.41 8.66
N VAL A 73 4.02 4.11 9.69
CA VAL A 73 2.85 3.69 10.48
C VAL A 73 1.59 3.67 9.63
N ALA A 74 1.36 4.70 8.81
CA ALA A 74 0.21 4.73 7.90
C ALA A 74 0.24 3.58 6.89
N GLY A 75 1.41 3.32 6.28
CA GLY A 75 1.62 2.18 5.39
C GLY A 75 1.38 0.83 6.09
N LEU A 76 1.83 0.68 7.34
CA LEU A 76 1.60 -0.52 8.14
C LEU A 76 0.11 -0.75 8.37
N VAL A 77 -0.61 0.27 8.86
CA VAL A 77 -2.05 0.17 9.16
C VAL A 77 -2.84 -0.14 7.89
N SER A 78 -2.53 0.54 6.79
CA SER A 78 -3.18 0.30 5.49
C SER A 78 -2.98 -1.15 5.02
N THR A 79 -1.73 -1.63 5.01
CA THR A 79 -1.40 -2.98 4.53
C THR A 79 -1.96 -4.07 5.46
N LEU A 80 -1.75 -3.92 6.76
CA LEU A 80 -2.15 -4.92 7.75
C LEU A 80 -3.67 -5.06 7.82
N SER A 81 -4.41 -3.95 7.75
CA SER A 81 -5.88 -4.00 7.72
C SER A 81 -6.41 -4.84 6.56
N PHE A 82 -5.87 -4.70 5.35
CA PHE A 82 -6.27 -5.53 4.22
C PHE A 82 -5.90 -7.00 4.42
N LEU A 83 -4.68 -7.30 4.88
CA LEU A 83 -4.25 -8.68 5.11
C LEU A 83 -5.09 -9.40 6.17
N LEU A 84 -5.48 -8.70 7.24
CA LEU A 84 -6.37 -9.23 8.28
C LEU A 84 -7.79 -9.45 7.75
N LEU A 85 -8.34 -8.49 7.00
CA LEU A 85 -9.68 -8.62 6.41
C LEU A 85 -9.74 -9.70 5.31
N ALA A 86 -8.63 -9.94 4.62
CA ALA A 86 -8.51 -11.02 3.63
C ALA A 86 -8.42 -12.40 4.29
N HIS A 87 -8.07 -12.48 5.58
CA HIS A 87 -7.96 -13.75 6.29
C HIS A 87 -9.35 -14.37 6.49
N GLY A 88 -9.63 -15.44 5.76
CA GLY A 88 -10.93 -16.14 5.77
C GLY A 88 -11.90 -15.70 4.68
N ALA A 89 -11.53 -14.72 3.84
CA ALA A 89 -12.32 -14.35 2.67
C ALA A 89 -11.96 -15.23 1.45
N PRO A 90 -12.93 -15.64 0.61
CA PRO A 90 -12.64 -16.30 -0.64
C PRO A 90 -11.95 -15.33 -1.61
N LEU A 91 -10.67 -15.59 -1.93
CA LEU A 91 -9.89 -14.75 -2.85
C LEU A 91 -9.92 -15.33 -4.26
N ASN A 92 -10.33 -14.52 -5.24
CA ASN A 92 -10.11 -14.84 -6.64
C ASN A 92 -8.64 -14.62 -7.04
N ALA A 93 -8.26 -15.07 -8.25
CA ALA A 93 -6.87 -14.98 -8.71
C ALA A 93 -6.28 -13.56 -8.69
N ALA A 94 -7.10 -12.53 -8.93
CA ALA A 94 -6.65 -11.14 -8.86
C ALA A 94 -6.40 -10.69 -7.42
N LEU A 95 -7.33 -10.98 -6.50
CA LEU A 95 -7.18 -10.67 -5.08
C LEU A 95 -6.02 -11.45 -4.44
N THR A 96 -5.76 -12.68 -4.88
CA THR A 96 -4.57 -13.45 -4.47
C THR A 96 -3.27 -12.74 -4.88
N ARG A 97 -3.22 -12.13 -6.08
CA ARG A 97 -2.05 -11.34 -6.49
C ARG A 97 -1.87 -10.11 -5.62
N VAL A 98 -2.95 -9.36 -5.35
CA VAL A 98 -2.91 -8.18 -4.46
C VAL A 98 -2.45 -8.59 -3.07
N HIS A 99 -2.98 -9.68 -2.50
CA HIS A 99 -2.56 -10.20 -1.21
C HIS A 99 -1.05 -10.51 -1.16
N ARG A 100 -0.49 -11.13 -2.20
CA ARG A 100 0.96 -11.39 -2.28
C ARG A 100 1.79 -10.10 -2.34
N VAL A 101 1.32 -9.11 -3.10
CA VAL A 101 1.98 -7.79 -3.19
C VAL A 101 1.94 -7.06 -1.84
N ASP A 102 0.82 -7.14 -1.12
CA ASP A 102 0.67 -6.53 0.20
C ASP A 102 1.54 -7.23 1.26
N VAL A 103 1.78 -8.54 1.16
CA VAL A 103 2.77 -9.23 2.00
C VAL A 103 4.18 -8.65 1.77
N VAL A 104 4.55 -8.35 0.52
CA VAL A 104 5.84 -7.70 0.23
C VAL A 104 5.88 -6.28 0.81
N ALA A 105 4.80 -5.51 0.67
CA ALA A 105 4.69 -4.18 1.29
C ALA A 105 4.83 -4.24 2.81
N LEU A 106 4.21 -5.23 3.47
CA LEU A 106 4.32 -5.43 4.91
C LEU A 106 5.77 -5.64 5.33
N VAL A 107 6.50 -6.52 4.63
CA VAL A 107 7.93 -6.76 4.90
C VAL A 107 8.74 -5.48 4.74
N LEU A 108 8.51 -4.71 3.67
CA LEU A 108 9.20 -3.43 3.44
C LEU A 108 8.92 -2.42 4.56
N VAL A 109 7.66 -2.26 4.98
CA VAL A 109 7.29 -1.35 6.07
C VAL A 109 7.96 -1.78 7.38
N LEU A 110 7.97 -3.08 7.71
CA LEU A 110 8.61 -3.59 8.93
C LEU A 110 10.12 -3.35 8.93
N VAL A 111 10.79 -3.59 7.79
CA VAL A 111 12.21 -3.27 7.63
C VAL A 111 12.46 -1.78 7.80
N GLY A 112 11.62 -0.93 7.21
CA GLY A 112 11.68 0.52 7.35
C GLY A 112 11.54 0.99 8.80
N LEU A 113 10.56 0.43 9.55
CA LEU A 113 10.34 0.73 10.97
C LEU A 113 11.54 0.32 11.82
N VAL A 114 12.05 -0.90 11.64
CA VAL A 114 13.23 -1.38 12.38
C VAL A 114 14.46 -0.51 12.07
N ALA A 115 14.67 -0.15 10.80
CA ALA A 115 15.76 0.72 10.41
C ALA A 115 15.63 2.13 11.01
N ARG A 116 14.41 2.72 11.01
CA ARG A 116 14.15 4.05 11.59
C ARG A 116 14.37 4.07 13.09
N TRP A 117 13.88 3.04 13.79
CA TRP A 117 14.07 2.88 15.23
C TRP A 117 15.54 2.74 15.63
N ARG A 118 16.35 2.03 14.83
CA ARG A 118 17.79 1.92 15.07
C ARG A 118 18.55 3.22 14.81
N VAL A 119 18.08 4.07 13.90
CA VAL A 119 18.66 5.41 13.67
C VAL A 119 18.37 6.33 14.84
N GLU A 120 17.17 6.26 15.41
CA GLU A 120 16.72 7.15 16.50
C GLU A 120 17.36 6.83 17.85
N ARG A 121 17.90 5.62 18.02
CA ARG A 121 18.60 5.17 19.23
C ARG A 121 20.13 5.37 19.20
N ARG A 122 20.68 5.89 18.10
CA ARG A 122 22.11 6.21 17.96
C ARG A 122 22.33 7.70 18.08
#